data_AF-A0ABD3FTD4-F1
#
_entry.id   AF-A0ABD3FTD4-F1
#
_cell.length_a   1.000
_cell.length_b   1.000
_cell.length_c   1.000
_cell.angle_alpha   90.00
_cell.angle_beta   90.00
_cell.angle_gamma   90.00
#
_symmetry.space_group_name_H-M   'P 1'
#
loop_
_entity.id
_entity.type
_entity.pdbx_description
1 polymer ?
#
loop_
_entity_poly.entity_id
_entity_poly.type
_entity_poly.pdbx_seq_one_letter_code
_entity_poly.pdbx_strand_id
1 'polypeptide(L)'
;MENNTSAAEGAICLYASKPCTNPRAVKRNGQLHQFCEFHRSKANFSQRRLDQKRQLEQELARLNQSADTTSQSEDSHVQRIEAVLADEIKLSDDEIRVLLELVSAYRPQ
;
A
#
# COMPACT_ATOMS: atom_id res chain seq x y z
N MET A 1 35.76 9.28 27.56
CA MET A 1 35.23 10.50 26.92
C MET A 1 34.12 10.05 25.99
N GLU A 2 32.95 9.69 26.53
CA GLU A 2 31.81 10.61 26.72
C GLU A 2 31.28 11.17 25.40
N ASN A 3 30.14 10.65 24.92
CA ASN A 3 28.87 11.36 25.10
C ASN A 3 27.67 10.63 24.50
N ASN A 4 26.82 10.17 25.41
CA ASN A 4 25.43 9.82 25.23
C ASN A 4 24.60 11.11 25.28
N THR A 5 24.34 11.77 24.14
CA THR A 5 23.51 13.00 24.12
C THR A 5 22.71 13.19 22.82
N SER A 6 21.90 12.22 22.39
CA SER A 6 20.85 12.48 21.38
C SER A 6 19.62 11.56 21.45
N ALA A 7 19.47 10.74 22.50
CA ALA A 7 18.33 9.83 22.60
C ALA A 7 17.01 10.52 23.01
N ALA A 8 17.04 11.75 23.54
CA ALA A 8 15.88 12.39 24.17
C ALA A 8 15.24 13.52 23.36
N GLU A 9 15.99 14.27 22.54
CA GLU A 9 15.44 15.39 21.78
C GLU A 9 14.90 14.93 20.43
N GLY A 10 13.58 14.78 20.37
CA GLY A 10 12.85 14.37 19.17
C GLY A 10 12.44 12.91 19.15
N ALA A 11 12.51 12.16 20.25
CA ALA A 11 12.18 10.73 20.30
C ALA A 11 10.76 10.37 19.79
N ILE A 12 9.88 11.34 19.57
CA ILE A 12 8.46 11.15 19.29
C ILE A 12 8.16 11.24 17.77
N CYS A 13 7.22 10.42 17.31
CA CYS A 13 6.76 10.36 15.92
C CYS A 13 6.28 11.73 15.37
N LEU A 14 6.81 12.13 14.21
CA LEU A 14 6.49 13.41 13.56
C LEU A 14 5.30 13.30 12.59
N TYR A 15 4.24 12.59 13.00
CA TYR A 15 3.05 12.43 12.15
C TYR A 15 2.22 13.72 12.14
N ALA A 16 2.09 14.35 10.97
CA ALA A 16 1.58 15.72 10.86
C ALA A 16 0.08 15.88 11.14
N SER A 17 -0.75 14.89 10.80
CA SER A 17 -2.21 15.04 10.90
C SER A 17 -2.76 14.88 12.32
N LYS A 18 -2.13 14.04 13.15
CA LYS A 18 -2.49 13.87 14.55
C LYS A 18 -1.22 13.67 15.38
N PRO A 19 -1.06 14.35 16.52
CA PRO A 19 0.10 14.16 17.37
C PRO A 19 0.17 12.70 17.84
N CYS A 20 1.29 12.06 17.58
CA CYS A 20 1.54 10.66 17.91
C CYS A 20 2.63 10.60 18.97
N THR A 21 2.35 9.98 20.11
CA THR A 21 3.29 9.89 21.24
C THR A 21 4.25 8.70 21.14
N ASN A 22 4.07 7.84 20.15
CA ASN A 22 4.93 6.66 19.95
C ASN A 22 6.36 7.06 19.58
N PRO A 23 7.36 6.29 20.02
CA PRO A 23 8.75 6.58 19.71
C PRO A 23 9.05 6.40 18.22
N ARG A 24 9.99 7.19 17.69
CA ARG A 24 10.49 7.04 16.32
C ARG A 24 11.15 5.68 16.14
N ALA A 25 10.88 5.02 15.02
CA ALA A 25 11.50 3.74 14.68
C ALA A 25 13.01 3.93 14.42
N VAL A 26 13.81 2.89 14.62
CA VAL A 26 15.26 2.92 14.40
C VAL A 26 15.59 2.22 13.07
N LYS A 27 16.34 2.89 12.20
CA LYS A 27 16.91 2.30 10.98
C LYS A 27 18.01 1.30 11.35
N ARG A 28 18.36 0.40 10.44
CA ARG A 28 19.47 -0.56 10.61
C ARG A 28 20.82 0.10 10.94
N ASN A 29 21.02 1.35 10.52
CA ASN A 29 22.24 2.14 10.78
C ASN A 29 22.20 2.88 12.14
N GLY A 30 21.20 2.64 12.99
CA GLY A 30 21.04 3.29 14.29
C GLY A 30 20.40 4.68 14.25
N GLN A 31 20.13 5.25 13.07
CA GLN A 31 19.45 6.55 12.96
C GLN A 31 17.93 6.41 13.15
N LEU A 32 17.29 7.46 13.67
CA LEU A 32 15.84 7.48 13.81
C LEU A 32 15.14 7.76 12.47
N HIS A 33 14.04 7.04 12.23
CA HIS A 33 13.03 7.40 11.25
C HIS A 33 12.29 8.66 11.68
N GLN A 34 11.56 9.31 10.77
CA GLN A 34 10.67 10.44 11.12
C GLN A 34 9.41 9.97 11.86
N PHE A 35 8.99 8.72 11.61
CA PHE A 35 7.76 8.14 12.13
C PHE A 35 8.04 6.97 13.09
N CYS A 36 7.06 6.64 13.93
CA CYS A 36 7.02 5.38 14.66
C CYS A 36 6.77 4.20 13.71
N GLU A 37 6.95 2.97 14.20
CA GLU A 37 6.79 1.76 13.38
C GLU A 37 5.38 1.62 12.78
N PHE A 38 4.36 2.00 13.55
CA PHE A 38 2.97 2.01 13.10
C PHE A 38 2.77 2.94 11.89
N HIS A 39 3.19 4.20 12.01
CA HIS A 39 3.03 5.18 10.92
C HIS A 39 3.95 4.89 9.73
N ARG A 40 5.12 4.28 9.95
CA ARG A 40 6.00 3.80 8.88
C ARG A 40 5.32 2.70 8.06
N SER A 41 4.70 1.73 8.72
CA SER A 41 3.95 0.65 8.06
C SER A 41 2.73 1.19 7.30
N LYS A 42 1.99 2.13 7.91
CA LYS A 42 0.87 2.81 7.25
C LYS A 42 1.30 3.61 6.02
N ALA A 43 2.42 4.33 6.10
CA ALA A 43 2.97 5.06 4.97
C ALA A 43 3.35 4.10 3.83
N ASN A 44 4.01 2.99 4.13
CA ASN A 44 4.35 1.96 3.15
C ASN A 44 3.11 1.39 2.46
N PHE A 45 2.05 1.10 3.23
CA PHE A 45 0.79 0.64 2.68
C PHE A 45 0.17 1.68 1.72
N SER A 46 0.12 2.95 2.15
CA SER A 46 -0.40 4.03 1.30
C SER A 46 0.42 4.23 0.03
N GLN A 47 1.75 4.10 0.11
CA GLN A 47 2.66 4.21 -1.02
C GLN A 47 2.40 3.08 -2.02
N ARG A 48 2.34 1.82 -1.55
CA ARG A 48 2.02 0.65 -2.40
C ARG A 48 0.68 0.82 -3.11
N ARG A 49 -0.35 1.29 -2.40
CA ARG A 49 -1.67 1.54 -2.99
C ARG A 49 -1.63 2.63 -4.08
N LEU A 50 -0.87 3.71 -3.86
CA LEU A 50 -0.69 4.76 -4.85
C LEU A 50 0.08 4.24 -6.08
N ASP A 51 1.10 3.42 -5.86
CA ASP A 51 1.91 2.83 -6.94
C ASP A 51 1.07 1.86 -7.78
N GLN A 52 0.26 0.99 -7.14
CA GLN A 52 -0.70 0.12 -7.82
C GLN A 52 -1.71 0.92 -8.65
N LYS A 53 -2.30 1.97 -8.08
CA LYS A 53 -3.21 2.85 -8.82
C LYS A 53 -2.53 3.47 -10.05
N ARG A 54 -1.29 3.96 -9.89
CA ARG A 54 -0.51 4.53 -11.00
C ARG A 54 -0.19 3.48 -12.07
N GLN A 55 0.11 2.25 -11.69
CA GLN A 55 0.34 1.16 -12.64
C GLN A 55 -0.92 0.84 -13.46
N LEU A 56 -2.07 0.71 -12.80
CA LEU A 56 -3.35 0.48 -13.48
C LEU A 56 -3.72 1.65 -14.41
N GLU A 57 -3.53 2.90 -13.99
CA GLU A 57 -3.76 4.07 -14.84
C GLU A 57 -2.85 4.07 -16.08
N GLN A 58 -1.58 3.67 -15.92
CA GLN A 58 -0.65 3.54 -17.04
C GLN A 58 -1.04 2.40 -17.99
N GLU A 59 -1.51 1.27 -17.46
CA GLU A 59 -1.98 0.14 -18.26
C GLU A 59 -3.25 0.49 -19.05
N LEU A 60 -4.24 1.13 -18.41
CA LEU A 60 -5.43 1.65 -19.08
C LEU A 60 -5.09 2.67 -20.16
N ALA A 61 -4.15 3.56 -19.90
CA ALA A 61 -3.67 4.53 -20.90
C ALA A 61 -3.03 3.82 -22.12
N ARG A 62 -2.30 2.72 -21.91
CA ARG A 62 -1.75 1.90 -23.00
C ARG A 62 -2.84 1.17 -23.80
N LEU A 63 -3.82 0.59 -23.11
CA LEU A 63 -4.94 -0.11 -23.75
C LEU A 63 -5.79 0.84 -24.62
N ASN A 64 -6.05 2.06 -24.14
CA ASN A 64 -6.77 3.06 -24.93
C ASN A 64 -6.02 3.49 -26.19
N GLN A 65 -4.68 3.51 -26.16
CA GLN A 65 -3.87 3.76 -27.37
C GLN A 65 -3.96 2.61 -28.39
N SER A 66 -4.12 1.36 -27.91
CA SER A 66 -4.28 0.19 -28.79
C SER A 66 -5.70 -0.02 -29.34
N ALA A 67 -6.73 0.58 -28.72
CA ALA A 67 -8.12 0.45 -29.15
C ALA A 67 -8.44 1.28 -30.40
N ASP A 68 -7.67 2.33 -30.69
CA ASP A 68 -7.86 3.20 -31.86
C ASP A 68 -7.39 2.54 -33.19
N THR A 69 -6.88 1.31 -33.14
CA THR A 69 -6.35 0.60 -34.33
C THR A 69 -7.10 -0.68 -34.71
N THR A 70 -8.14 -1.12 -33.98
CA THR A 70 -8.75 -2.43 -34.26
C THR A 70 -10.28 -2.43 -34.11
N SER A 71 -10.97 -2.29 -35.24
CA SER A 71 -12.37 -2.71 -35.38
C SER A 71 -12.43 -4.24 -35.44
N GLN A 72 -12.52 -4.97 -34.32
CA GLN A 72 -12.68 -6.43 -34.33
C GLN A 72 -13.69 -6.98 -33.31
N SER A 73 -14.72 -7.62 -33.88
CA SER A 73 -15.57 -8.73 -33.44
C SER A 73 -15.90 -8.95 -31.95
N GLU A 74 -17.20 -9.08 -31.69
CA GLU A 74 -17.87 -9.34 -30.40
C GLU A 74 -17.35 -10.58 -29.63
N ASP A 75 -16.70 -11.54 -30.30
CA ASP A 75 -16.02 -12.69 -29.68
C ASP A 75 -14.89 -12.29 -28.71
N SER A 76 -14.27 -11.13 -28.92
CA SER A 76 -13.16 -10.65 -28.08
C SER A 76 -13.61 -10.21 -26.68
N HIS A 77 -14.87 -9.80 -26.52
CA HIS A 77 -15.41 -9.33 -25.24
C HIS A 77 -15.66 -10.49 -24.26
N VAL A 78 -16.15 -11.63 -24.75
CA VAL A 78 -16.44 -12.81 -23.92
C VAL A 78 -15.13 -13.41 -23.36
N GLN A 79 -14.11 -13.53 -24.22
CA GLN A 79 -12.78 -14.01 -23.81
C GLN A 79 -12.12 -13.10 -22.76
N ARG A 80 -12.40 -11.79 -22.80
CA ARG A 80 -11.90 -10.83 -21.81
C ARG A 80 -12.60 -10.96 -20.45
N ILE A 81 -13.90 -11.27 -20.43
CA ILE A 81 -14.63 -11.51 -19.18
C ILE A 81 -14.16 -12.80 -18.50
N GLU A 82 -13.98 -13.88 -19.26
CA GLU A 82 -13.42 -15.12 -18.72
C GLU A 82 -12.01 -14.92 -18.14
N ALA A 83 -11.17 -14.13 -18.82
CA ALA A 83 -9.84 -13.80 -18.31
C ALA A 83 -9.88 -13.01 -16.99
N VAL A 84 -10.83 -12.07 -16.84
CA VAL A 84 -11.02 -11.29 -15.60
C VAL A 84 -11.54 -12.18 -14.45
N LEU A 85 -12.42 -13.14 -14.75
CA LEU A 85 -12.96 -14.08 -13.77
C LEU A 85 -11.96 -15.17 -13.37
N ALA A 86 -11.02 -15.49 -14.26
CA ALA A 86 -9.95 -16.46 -14.02
C ALA A 86 -8.77 -15.88 -13.21
N ASP A 87 -8.73 -14.57 -13.01
CA ASP A 87 -7.62 -13.92 -12.30
C ASP A 87 -7.76 -14.12 -10.78
N GLU A 88 -7.00 -15.07 -10.24
CA GLU A 88 -6.89 -15.30 -8.81
C GLU A 88 -6.25 -14.08 -8.13
N ILE A 89 -6.96 -13.45 -7.19
CA ILE A 89 -6.40 -12.38 -6.37
C ILE A 89 -5.32 -12.97 -5.46
N LYS A 90 -4.05 -12.89 -5.87
CA LYS A 90 -2.90 -13.35 -5.09
C LYS A 90 -2.61 -12.42 -3.92
N LEU A 91 -3.27 -12.69 -2.80
CA LEU A 91 -2.99 -12.03 -1.53
C LEU A 91 -1.86 -12.75 -0.80
N SER A 92 -0.91 -12.00 -0.25
CA SER A 92 0.09 -12.54 0.65
C SER A 92 -0.54 -13.00 1.97
N ASP A 93 0.11 -13.93 2.67
CA ASP A 93 -0.37 -14.46 3.94
C ASP A 93 -0.67 -13.35 4.98
N ASP A 94 0.10 -12.25 4.95
CA ASP A 94 -0.13 -11.10 5.81
C ASP A 94 -1.37 -10.29 5.40
N GLU A 95 -1.64 -10.16 4.10
CA GLU A 95 -2.87 -9.52 3.61
C GLU A 95 -4.11 -10.36 3.93
N ILE A 96 -4.00 -11.69 3.84
CA ILE A 96 -5.06 -12.62 4.25
C ILE A 96 -5.36 -12.46 5.74
N ARG A 97 -4.34 -12.38 6.59
CA ARG A 97 -4.51 -12.16 8.05
C ARG A 97 -5.24 -10.86 8.37
N VAL A 98 -4.84 -9.76 7.73
CA VAL A 98 -5.47 -8.45 7.93
C VAL A 98 -6.93 -8.46 7.47
N LEU A 99 -7.23 -9.11 6.35
CA LEU A 99 -8.62 -9.25 5.88
C LEU A 99 -9.46 -10.09 6.85
N LEU A 100 -8.94 -11.20 7.36
CA LEU A 100 -9.64 -11.99 8.39
C LEU A 100 -9.95 -11.15 9.63
N GLU A 101 -9.02 -10.33 10.09
CA GLU A 101 -9.22 -9.44 11.24
C GLU A 101 -10.35 -8.42 10.96
N LEU A 102 -10.34 -7.77 9.80
CA LEU A 102 -11.38 -6.81 9.40
C LEU A 102 -12.76 -7.44 9.23
N VAL A 103 -12.83 -8.63 8.63
CA VAL A 103 -14.09 -9.37 8.46
C VAL A 103 -14.64 -9.79 9.81
N SER A 104 -13.78 -10.25 10.73
CA SER A 104 -14.20 -10.63 12.08
C SER A 104 -14.69 -9.44 12.91
N ALA A 105 -14.18 -8.23 12.65
CA ALA A 105 -14.58 -7.00 13.31
C ALA A 105 -15.84 -6.36 12.68
N TYR A 106 -16.29 -6.82 11.52
CA TYR A 106 -17.46 -6.28 10.84
C TYR A 106 -18.76 -6.69 11.56
N ARG A 107 -19.51 -5.69 12.01
CA ARG A 107 -20.91 -5.87 12.43
C ARG A 107 -21.82 -5.15 11.44
N PRO A 108 -22.64 -5.89 10.68
CA PRO A 108 -23.64 -5.27 9.81
C PRO A 108 -24.68 -4.52 10.66
N GLN A 109 -25.23 -3.44 10.08
CA GLN A 109 -26.36 -2.70 10.65
C GLN A 109 -27.67 -3.46 10.43
#